data_AF-A0A7X6UAL6-F1
#
_entry.id   AF-A0A7X6UAL6-F1
#
_cell.length_a   1.000
_cell.length_b   1.000
_cell.length_c   1.000
_cell.angle_alpha   90.00
_cell.angle_beta   90.00
_cell.angle_gamma   90.00
#
_symmetry.space_group_name_H-M   'P 1'
#
loop_
_entity.id
_entity.type
_entity.pdbx_description
1 polymer ?
#
loop_
_entity_poly.entity_id
_entity_poly.type
_entity_poly.pdbx_seq_one_letter_code
_entity_poly.pdbx_strand_id
1 'polypeptide(L)'
;MTLRHIVTWKLSGESREARDVQAAEIAAALEPLIDSVPSVRALSVHRNELFDGDNWDVTLVADFDDAEGLAAYATHPEHRAAGAIIKAHAVGRVATDFIV
;
A
#
# COMPACT_ATOMS: atom_id res chain seq x y z
N MET A 1 17.22 -7.29 11.92
CA MET A 1 16.88 -7.61 10.52
C MET A 1 15.41 -7.40 10.41
N THR A 2 14.98 -6.55 9.50
CA THR A 2 13.58 -6.21 9.33
C THR A 2 13.19 -6.54 7.89
N LEU A 3 12.02 -7.13 7.68
CA LEU A 3 11.48 -7.37 6.34
C LEU A 3 10.75 -6.13 5.86
N ARG A 4 11.19 -5.55 4.75
CA ARG A 4 10.50 -4.44 4.08
C ARG A 4 9.65 -4.98 2.93
N HIS A 5 8.35 -4.69 3.00
CA HIS A 5 7.36 -4.93 1.96
C HIS A 5 7.08 -3.61 1.22
N ILE A 6 7.41 -3.56 -0.06
CA ILE A 6 7.03 -2.45 -0.94
C ILE A 6 6.03 -2.97 -1.94
N VAL A 7 4.87 -2.32 -2.03
CA VAL A 7 3.86 -2.61 -3.04
C VAL A 7 3.43 -1.31 -3.69
N THR A 8 3.33 -1.34 -5.01
CA THR A 8 2.96 -0.19 -5.80
C THR A 8 1.75 -0.57 -6.66
N TRP A 9 0.82 0.36 -6.83
CA TRP A 9 -0.40 0.18 -7.61
C TRP A 9 -0.53 1.18 -8.75
N LYS A 10 -0.99 0.68 -9.90
CA LYS A 10 -1.48 1.49 -11.01
C LYS A 10 -2.98 1.66 -10.80
N LEU A 11 -3.49 2.88 -10.88
CA LEU A 11 -4.87 3.24 -10.55
C LEU A 11 -5.71 3.45 -11.81
N SER A 12 -7.03 3.28 -11.69
CA SER A 12 -7.99 3.32 -12.79
C SER A 12 -8.37 4.72 -13.27
N GLY A 13 -8.07 5.76 -12.48
CA GLY A 13 -8.43 7.14 -12.82
C GLY A 13 -7.79 7.62 -14.13
N GLU A 14 -8.60 8.21 -15.01
CA GLU A 14 -8.17 8.68 -16.34
C GLU A 14 -7.45 10.03 -16.32
N SER A 15 -7.52 10.76 -15.20
CA SER A 15 -6.81 12.03 -14.99
C SER A 15 -5.90 11.96 -13.77
N ARG A 16 -5.03 12.96 -13.61
CA ARG A 16 -4.19 13.07 -12.40
C ARG A 16 -5.05 13.30 -11.17
N GLU A 17 -6.03 14.19 -11.27
CA GLU A 17 -6.96 14.54 -10.19
C GLU A 17 -7.77 13.33 -9.75
N ALA A 18 -8.27 12.51 -10.70
CA ALA A 18 -8.98 11.28 -10.38
C ALA A 18 -8.09 10.29 -9.61
N ARG A 19 -6.83 10.13 -10.02
CA ARG A 19 -5.87 9.25 -9.34
C ARG A 19 -5.42 9.80 -7.98
N ASP A 20 -5.36 11.11 -7.82
CA ASP A 20 -5.06 11.76 -6.53
C ASP A 20 -6.16 11.48 -5.50
N VAL A 21 -7.44 11.53 -5.90
CA VAL A 21 -8.57 11.15 -5.03
C VAL A 21 -8.47 9.68 -4.62
N GLN A 22 -8.28 8.78 -5.59
CA GLN A 22 -8.16 7.34 -5.34
C GLN A 22 -6.95 7.01 -4.43
N ALA A 23 -5.82 7.69 -4.63
CA ALA A 23 -4.63 7.52 -3.79
C ALA A 23 -4.87 8.00 -2.36
N ALA A 24 -5.60 9.11 -2.17
CA ALA A 24 -5.97 9.60 -0.84
C ALA A 24 -6.91 8.62 -0.11
N GLU A 25 -7.86 8.01 -0.81
CA GLU A 25 -8.73 6.96 -0.25
C GLU A 25 -7.93 5.72 0.17
N ILE A 26 -6.96 5.30 -0.64
CA ILE A 26 -6.05 4.20 -0.32
C ILE A 26 -5.18 4.52 0.90
N ALA A 27 -4.58 5.72 0.95
CA ALA A 27 -3.76 6.14 2.09
C ALA A 27 -4.59 6.18 3.38
N ALA A 28 -5.78 6.79 3.34
CA ALA A 28 -6.68 6.86 4.49
C ALA A 28 -7.12 5.48 5.01
N ALA A 29 -7.19 4.47 4.13
CA ALA A 29 -7.52 3.10 4.51
C ALA A 29 -6.33 2.33 5.10
N LEU A 30 -5.10 2.60 4.64
CA LEU A 30 -3.90 1.83 4.97
C LEU A 30 -3.12 2.41 6.15
N GLU A 31 -2.99 3.73 6.25
CA GLU A 31 -2.16 4.39 7.27
C GLU A 31 -2.60 4.06 8.71
N PRO A 32 -3.90 4.00 9.06
CA PRO A 32 -4.34 3.63 10.41
C PRO A 32 -3.98 2.18 10.80
N LEU A 33 -3.58 1.33 9.85
CA LEU A 33 -3.20 -0.05 10.14
C LEU A 33 -1.95 -0.16 11.01
N ILE A 34 -1.13 0.90 11.10
CA ILE A 34 0.00 0.95 12.04
C ILE A 34 -0.46 0.80 13.50
N ASP A 35 -1.65 1.32 13.82
CA ASP A 35 -2.19 1.28 15.18
C ASP A 35 -3.07 0.04 15.42
N SER A 36 -3.70 -0.50 14.37
CA SER A 36 -4.67 -1.60 14.49
C SER A 36 -4.10 -2.99 14.19
N VAL A 37 -2.95 -3.09 13.51
CA VAL A 37 -2.34 -4.37 13.14
C VAL A 37 -1.01 -4.57 13.87
N PRO A 38 -0.95 -5.43 14.92
CA PRO A 38 0.21 -5.51 15.81
C PRO A 38 1.54 -5.91 15.17
N SER A 39 1.53 -6.55 14.00
CA SER A 39 2.75 -6.98 13.30
C SER A 39 3.41 -5.86 12.49
N VAL A 40 2.73 -4.74 12.23
CA VAL A 40 3.28 -3.59 11.49
C VAL A 40 4.30 -2.86 12.38
N ARG A 41 5.47 -2.55 11.82
CA ARG A 41 6.55 -1.79 12.49
C ARG A 41 6.68 -0.37 11.96
N ALA A 42 6.50 -0.21 10.65
CA ALA A 42 6.35 1.06 9.99
C ALA A 42 5.40 0.86 8.80
N LEU A 43 4.65 1.90 8.46
CA LEU A 43 3.80 1.90 7.27
C LEU A 43 3.65 3.35 6.79
N SER A 44 3.80 3.56 5.48
CA SER A 44 3.54 4.85 4.85
C SER A 44 3.06 4.63 3.42
N VAL A 45 2.19 5.52 2.94
CA VAL A 45 1.63 5.47 1.60
C VAL A 45 1.94 6.77 0.87
N HIS A 46 2.46 6.67 -0.34
CA HIS A 46 2.96 7.82 -1.09
C HIS A 46 2.37 7.85 -2.49
N ARG A 47 1.75 8.98 -2.84
CA ARG A 47 1.36 9.30 -4.22
C ARG A 47 2.60 9.65 -5.03
N ASN A 48 2.73 9.09 -6.22
CA ASN A 48 3.79 9.47 -7.15
C ASN A 48 3.66 10.92 -7.61
N GLU A 49 4.75 11.69 -7.55
CA GLU A 49 4.75 13.13 -7.89
C GLU A 49 5.27 13.44 -9.30
N LEU A 50 6.07 12.55 -9.89
CA LEU A 50 6.79 12.81 -11.14
C LEU A 50 6.55 11.72 -12.19
N PHE A 51 6.60 12.10 -13.47
CA PHE A 51 6.43 11.18 -14.62
C PHE A 51 5.09 10.40 -14.58
N ASP A 52 3.99 11.11 -14.29
CA ASP A 52 2.63 10.54 -14.31
C ASP A 52 2.33 9.90 -15.67
N GLY A 53 1.89 8.64 -15.66
CA GLY A 53 1.62 7.86 -16.87
C GLY A 53 2.68 6.81 -17.14
N ASP A 54 3.95 7.17 -17.02
CA ASP A 54 5.10 6.24 -17.12
C ASP A 54 5.27 5.47 -15.80
N ASN A 55 5.32 6.21 -14.69
CA ASN A 55 5.39 5.64 -13.35
C ASN A 55 4.04 5.11 -12.87
N TRP A 56 4.11 4.29 -11.83
CA TRP A 56 2.94 3.83 -11.10
C TRP A 56 2.47 4.89 -10.10
N ASP A 57 1.22 4.78 -9.68
CA ASP A 57 0.52 5.94 -9.14
C ASP A 57 0.66 6.08 -7.63
N VAL A 58 0.65 4.98 -6.88
CA VAL A 58 0.72 4.99 -5.41
C VAL A 58 1.55 3.83 -4.88
N THR A 59 2.40 4.09 -3.88
CA THR A 59 3.28 3.08 -3.26
C THR A 59 3.03 3.00 -1.77
N LEU A 60 2.85 1.80 -1.23
CA LEU A 60 2.99 1.50 0.19
C LEU A 60 4.41 0.98 0.47
N VAL A 61 4.99 1.48 1.55
CA VAL A 61 6.21 0.95 2.17
C VAL A 61 5.85 0.55 3.59
N ALA A 62 5.99 -0.74 3.91
CA ALA A 62 5.77 -1.25 5.26
C ALA A 62 6.90 -2.15 5.72
N ASP A 63 7.18 -2.10 7.01
CA ASP A 63 8.22 -2.88 7.67
C ASP A 63 7.59 -3.86 8.67
N PHE A 64 8.15 -5.07 8.72
CA PHE A 64 7.75 -6.18 9.59
C PHE A 64 8.98 -6.83 10.22
N ASP A 65 8.80 -7.52 11.34
CA ASP A 65 9.91 -8.26 11.96
C ASP A 65 10.43 -9.36 11.02
N ASP A 66 9.53 -10.05 10.30
CA ASP A 66 9.81 -11.14 9.39
C ASP A 66 8.64 -11.44 8.43
N ALA A 67 8.75 -12.54 7.67
CA ALA A 67 7.71 -13.00 6.74
C ALA A 67 6.42 -13.46 7.43
N GLU A 68 6.48 -13.93 8.67
CA GLU A 68 5.29 -14.31 9.44
C GLU A 68 4.51 -13.05 9.86
N GLY A 69 5.22 -11.98 10.24
CA GLY A 69 4.64 -10.66 10.49
C GLY A 69 3.90 -10.09 9.29
N LEU A 70 4.48 -10.21 8.09
CA LEU A 70 3.84 -9.83 6.83
C LEU A 70 2.59 -10.69 6.54
N ALA A 71 2.66 -12.01 6.76
CA ALA A 71 1.51 -12.90 6.56
C ALA A 71 0.35 -12.61 7.53
N ALA A 72 0.68 -12.30 8.79
CA ALA A 72 -0.30 -11.88 9.79
C ALA A 72 -0.98 -10.57 9.37
N TYR A 73 -0.23 -9.58 8.89
CA TYR A 73 -0.77 -8.35 8.34
C TYR A 73 -1.68 -8.60 7.14
N ALA A 74 -1.22 -9.39 6.16
CA ALA A 74 -1.97 -9.65 4.93
C ALA A 74 -3.34 -10.30 5.19
N THR A 75 -3.46 -11.09 6.26
CA THR A 75 -4.68 -11.80 6.63
C THR A 75 -5.54 -11.10 7.69
N HIS A 76 -5.05 -10.00 8.27
CA HIS A 76 -5.77 -9.23 9.29
C HIS A 76 -7.10 -8.67 8.73
N PRO A 77 -8.21 -8.71 9.50
CA PRO A 77 -9.51 -8.20 9.04
C PRO A 77 -9.46 -6.74 8.57
N GLU A 78 -8.80 -5.85 9.31
CA GLU A 78 -8.64 -4.44 8.93
C GLU A 78 -7.86 -4.27 7.61
N HIS A 79 -6.79 -5.05 7.43
CA HIS A 79 -6.05 -5.04 6.15
C HIS A 79 -6.90 -5.58 5.00
N ARG A 80 -7.74 -6.61 5.22
CA ARG A 80 -8.65 -7.10 4.18
C ARG A 80 -9.69 -6.06 3.79
N ALA A 81 -10.19 -5.27 4.74
CA ALA A 81 -11.09 -4.14 4.48
C ALA A 81 -10.38 -3.07 3.63
N ALA A 82 -9.18 -2.65 4.02
CA ALA A 82 -8.36 -1.74 3.21
C ALA A 82 -8.05 -2.31 1.81
N GLY A 83 -7.75 -3.61 1.74
CA GLY A 83 -7.52 -4.33 0.50
C GLY A 83 -8.71 -4.33 -0.48
N ALA A 84 -9.94 -4.23 0.02
CA ALA A 84 -11.12 -4.08 -0.83
C ALA A 84 -11.18 -2.69 -1.49
N ILE A 85 -10.83 -1.63 -0.75
CA ILE A 85 -10.74 -0.25 -1.27
C ILE A 85 -9.67 -0.19 -2.37
N ILE A 86 -8.48 -0.74 -2.11
CA ILE A 86 -7.39 -0.80 -3.10
C ILE A 86 -7.84 -1.50 -4.38
N LYS A 87 -8.50 -2.66 -4.27
CA LYS A 87 -8.99 -3.44 -5.42
C LYS A 87 -10.07 -2.70 -6.24
N ALA A 88 -10.81 -1.79 -5.62
CA ALA A 88 -11.80 -0.98 -6.34
C ALA A 88 -11.14 0.06 -7.27
N HIS A 89 -9.92 0.50 -6.96
CA HIS A 89 -9.21 1.52 -7.72
C HIS A 89 -8.06 0.97 -8.58
N ALA A 90 -7.40 -0.10 -8.14
CA ALA A 90 -6.18 -0.58 -8.77
C ALA A 90 -6.46 -1.42 -10.03
N VAL A 91 -5.75 -1.11 -11.12
CA VAL A 91 -5.71 -1.88 -12.37
C VAL A 91 -4.39 -2.65 -12.56
N GLY A 92 -3.40 -2.39 -11.71
CA GLY A 92 -2.14 -3.12 -11.68
C GLY A 92 -1.56 -3.17 -10.26
N ARG A 93 -0.81 -4.23 -9.96
CA ARG A 93 -0.07 -4.43 -8.71
C ARG A 93 1.33 -4.99 -8.97
N VAL A 94 2.36 -4.38 -8.40
CA VAL A 94 3.71 -4.97 -8.29
C VAL A 94 4.20 -4.87 -6.84
N ALA A 95 5.02 -5.81 -6.41
CA ALA A 95 5.57 -5.81 -5.05
C ALA A 95 7.00 -6.34 -5.03
N THR A 96 7.77 -5.93 -4.03
CA THR A 96 9.11 -6.42 -3.74
C THR A 96 9.32 -6.48 -2.24
N ASP A 97 9.90 -7.58 -1.79
CA ASP A 97 10.16 -7.88 -0.38
C ASP A 97 11.66 -8.12 -0.17
N PHE A 98 12.28 -7.44 0.79
CA PHE A 98 13.72 -7.60 1.07
C PHE A 98 14.08 -7.28 2.53
N ILE A 99 15.23 -7.78 2.99
CA ILE A 99 15.75 -7.54 4.33
C ILE A 99 16.54 -6.22 4.37
N VAL A 100 16.26 -5.39 5.38
CA VAL A 100 17.03 -4.19 5.75
C VAL A 100 17.75 -4.37 7.09
#